data_AF-A0A820EH40-F1
#
_entry.id   AF-A0A820EH40-F1
#
_cell.length_a   1.000
_cell.length_b   1.000
_cell.length_c   1.000
_cell.angle_alpha   90.00
_cell.angle_beta   90.00
_cell.angle_gamma   90.00
#
_symmetry.space_group_name_H-M   'P 1'
#
loop_
_entity.id
_entity.type
_entity.pdbx_description
1 polymer ?
#
loop_
_entity_poly.entity_id
_entity_poly.type
_entity_poly.pdbx_seq_one_letter_code
_entity_poly.pdbx_strand_id
1 'polypeptide(L)'
;MIKRKPTATATALANEIFENTGKCVSARTIQRYRRELGYRPYHQKIKKSLTSTQEETKTAFAQLHANDNIKKWLFCDEKIFTMNDVGTIAWCKPGEPRPTHVVDNIKAHAQLWGVIGPILTWFKNNGIQVLDAPAYSPEFNGIEYVWSWIKSNVAAQQPKTAAQLNAAIDNACNDIPQKVIQSYISHALTEIQERANE
;
A
#
# COMPACT_ATOMS: atom_id res chain seq x y z
N MET A 1 -8.80 24.44 -7.33
CA MET A 1 -7.40 24.41 -6.84
C MET A 1 -7.05 23.09 -6.16
N ILE A 2 -7.72 22.71 -5.05
CA ILE A 2 -7.37 21.52 -4.25
C ILE A 2 -7.42 20.21 -5.06
N LYS A 3 -8.48 19.96 -5.84
CA LYS A 3 -8.59 18.76 -6.70
C LYS A 3 -7.51 18.67 -7.79
N ARG A 4 -7.01 19.83 -8.28
CA ARG A 4 -5.95 19.89 -9.32
C ARG A 4 -4.55 19.67 -8.73
N LYS A 5 -4.31 20.13 -7.51
CA LYS A 5 -3.03 20.00 -6.79
C LYS A 5 -3.25 19.36 -5.41
N PRO A 6 -3.59 18.06 -5.36
CA PRO A 6 -3.95 17.40 -4.12
C PRO A 6 -2.79 17.35 -3.11
N THR A 7 -1.54 17.39 -3.57
CA THR A 7 -0.33 17.31 -2.74
C THR A 7 0.23 18.67 -2.30
N ALA A 8 -0.35 19.79 -2.76
CA ALA A 8 0.17 21.11 -2.45
C ALA A 8 0.09 21.41 -0.94
N THR A 9 1.14 22.04 -0.40
CA THR A 9 1.12 22.50 0.99
C THR A 9 0.13 23.66 1.16
N ALA A 10 -0.34 23.88 2.39
CA ALA A 10 -1.24 24.99 2.67
C ALA A 10 -0.59 26.36 2.36
N THR A 11 0.73 26.45 2.58
CA THR A 11 1.53 27.63 2.23
C THR A 11 1.65 27.82 0.71
N ALA A 12 1.92 26.75 -0.05
CA ALA A 12 1.99 26.85 -1.51
C ALA A 12 0.65 27.31 -2.11
N LEU A 13 -0.46 26.80 -1.60
CA LEU A 13 -1.79 27.23 -2.01
C LEU A 13 -2.11 28.69 -1.60
N ALA A 14 -1.64 29.12 -0.42
CA ALA A 14 -1.80 30.50 0.03
C ALA A 14 -1.05 31.47 -0.88
N ASN A 15 0.19 31.14 -1.26
CA ASN A 15 1.01 31.93 -2.18
C ASN A 15 0.34 32.01 -3.56
N GLU A 16 -0.14 30.88 -4.09
CA GLU A 16 -0.85 30.84 -5.37
C GLU A 16 -2.14 31.68 -5.36
N ILE A 17 -2.87 31.75 -4.25
CA ILE A 17 -4.04 32.64 -4.14
C ILE A 17 -3.60 34.10 -4.14
N PHE A 18 -2.54 34.44 -3.41
CA PHE A 18 -1.99 35.79 -3.39
C PHE A 18 -1.54 36.23 -4.79
N GLU A 19 -0.79 35.40 -5.50
CA GLU A 19 -0.32 35.69 -6.88
C GLU A 19 -1.50 35.91 -7.85
N ASN A 20 -2.55 35.10 -7.76
CA ASN A 20 -3.67 35.17 -8.70
C ASN A 20 -4.72 36.23 -8.36
N THR A 21 -4.83 36.65 -7.09
CA THR A 21 -5.95 37.50 -6.62
C THR A 21 -5.52 38.72 -5.81
N GLY A 22 -4.24 38.83 -5.45
CA GLY A 22 -3.72 39.86 -4.53
C GLY A 22 -4.15 39.67 -3.07
N LYS A 23 -4.92 38.62 -2.74
CA LYS A 23 -5.45 38.41 -1.39
C LYS A 23 -4.52 37.56 -0.55
N CYS A 24 -4.07 38.10 0.58
CA CYS A 24 -3.29 37.36 1.58
C CYS A 24 -4.20 36.41 2.36
N VAL A 25 -3.90 35.11 2.33
CA VAL A 25 -4.64 34.10 3.10
C VAL A 25 -3.65 33.28 3.91
N SER A 26 -3.94 33.05 5.19
CA SER A 26 -3.04 32.24 6.03
C SER A 26 -3.12 30.75 5.66
N ALA A 27 -2.02 30.01 5.88
CA ALA A 27 -2.01 28.56 5.73
C ALA A 27 -3.08 27.87 6.61
N ARG A 28 -3.37 28.42 7.80
CA ARG A 28 -4.43 27.93 8.70
C ARG A 28 -5.82 28.06 8.06
N THR A 29 -6.08 29.18 7.38
CA THR A 29 -7.33 29.39 6.64
C THR A 29 -7.48 28.35 5.53
N ILE A 30 -6.42 28.08 4.76
CA ILE A 30 -6.44 27.04 3.72
C ILE A 30 -6.74 25.64 4.29
N GLN A 31 -6.11 25.28 5.42
CA GLN A 31 -6.39 24.02 6.09
C GLN A 31 -7.83 23.91 6.58
N ARG A 32 -8.40 25.00 7.12
CA ARG A 32 -9.79 25.06 7.54
C ARG A 32 -10.74 24.85 6.35
N TYR A 33 -10.55 25.61 5.27
CA TYR A 33 -11.36 25.49 4.05
C TYR A 33 -11.28 24.09 3.42
N ARG A 34 -10.09 23.47 3.40
CA ARG A 34 -9.94 22.06 2.97
C ARG A 34 -10.89 21.13 3.74
N ARG A 35 -10.94 21.27 5.07
CA ARG A 35 -11.78 20.43 5.93
C ARG A 35 -13.28 20.72 5.74
N GLU A 36 -13.64 22.00 5.63
CA GLU A 36 -15.03 22.46 5.37
C GLU A 36 -15.56 21.93 4.03
N LEU A 37 -14.71 21.87 3.00
CA LEU A 37 -15.04 21.28 1.70
C LEU A 37 -15.04 19.72 1.70
N GLY A 38 -14.87 19.11 2.86
CA GLY A 38 -14.89 17.66 3.03
C GLY A 38 -13.59 16.93 2.70
N TYR A 39 -12.50 17.63 2.40
CA TYR A 39 -11.22 16.98 2.13
C TYR A 39 -10.54 16.51 3.42
N ARG A 40 -9.80 15.41 3.32
CA ARG A 40 -8.98 14.83 4.38
C ARG A 40 -7.58 14.50 3.85
N PRO A 41 -6.54 14.59 4.68
CA PRO A 41 -5.19 14.20 4.29
C PRO A 41 -5.06 12.67 4.28
N TYR A 42 -4.44 12.14 3.24
CA TYR A 42 -4.07 10.73 3.11
C TYR A 42 -2.67 10.61 2.52
N HIS A 43 -1.93 9.55 2.87
CA HIS A 43 -0.69 9.24 2.16
C HIS A 43 -1.01 8.81 0.73
N GLN A 44 -0.31 9.42 -0.22
CA GLN A 44 -0.40 9.11 -1.64
C GLN A 44 0.02 7.67 -1.90
N LYS A 45 -0.68 6.97 -2.80
CA LYS A 45 -0.24 5.64 -3.26
C LYS A 45 0.92 5.83 -4.23
N ILE A 46 1.97 5.02 -4.14
CA ILE A 46 3.05 4.98 -5.14
C ILE A 46 2.83 3.70 -5.96
N LYS A 47 2.80 3.83 -7.29
CA LYS A 47 2.67 2.68 -8.22
C LYS A 47 3.81 2.72 -9.22
N LYS A 48 4.38 1.55 -9.55
CA LYS A 48 5.38 1.47 -10.62
C LYS A 48 4.70 1.43 -11.98
N SER A 49 5.27 2.10 -12.98
CA SER A 49 4.92 1.87 -14.39
C SER A 49 5.48 0.51 -14.85
N LEU A 50 4.62 -0.37 -15.37
CA LEU A 50 5.02 -1.72 -15.79
C LEU A 50 5.35 -1.77 -17.28
N THR A 51 6.30 -2.63 -17.65
CA THR A 51 6.56 -2.96 -19.06
C THR A 51 5.46 -3.87 -19.61
N SER A 52 5.31 -3.94 -20.93
CA SER A 52 4.33 -4.84 -21.57
C SER A 52 4.49 -6.29 -21.12
N THR A 53 5.72 -6.81 -21.09
CA THR A 53 6.02 -8.17 -20.63
C THR A 53 5.63 -8.40 -19.16
N GLN A 54 5.78 -7.38 -18.29
CA GLN A 54 5.37 -7.46 -16.90
C GLN A 54 3.84 -7.50 -16.78
N GLU A 55 3.15 -6.69 -17.58
CA GLU A 55 1.68 -6.71 -17.64
C GLU A 55 1.16 -8.06 -18.16
N GLU A 56 1.78 -8.62 -19.19
CA GLU A 56 1.44 -9.96 -19.72
C GLU A 56 1.64 -11.05 -18.68
N THR A 57 2.80 -11.08 -18.00
CA THR A 57 3.07 -12.05 -16.92
C THR A 57 2.03 -11.95 -15.81
N LYS A 58 1.64 -10.71 -15.46
CA LYS A 58 0.65 -10.43 -14.44
C LYS A 58 -0.75 -10.90 -14.84
N THR A 59 -1.18 -10.64 -16.09
CA THR A 59 -2.45 -11.14 -16.61
C THR A 59 -2.47 -12.67 -16.69
N ALA A 60 -1.38 -13.30 -17.15
CA ALA A 60 -1.28 -14.75 -17.23
C ALA A 60 -1.40 -15.41 -15.84
N PHE A 61 -0.72 -14.86 -14.83
CA PHE A 61 -0.88 -15.29 -13.45
C PHE A 61 -2.32 -15.14 -12.96
N ALA A 62 -2.93 -13.98 -13.23
CA ALA A 62 -4.31 -13.70 -12.82
C ALA A 62 -5.31 -14.69 -13.42
N GLN A 63 -5.21 -14.94 -14.73
CA GLN A 63 -6.07 -15.89 -15.44
C GLN A 63 -5.89 -17.33 -14.93
N LEU A 64 -4.66 -17.74 -14.63
CA LEU A 64 -4.36 -19.07 -14.11
C LEU A 64 -4.98 -19.31 -12.72
N HIS A 65 -4.98 -18.29 -11.86
CA HIS A 65 -5.34 -18.43 -10.45
C HIS A 65 -6.70 -17.82 -10.07
N ALA A 66 -7.47 -17.27 -11.02
CA ALA A 66 -8.74 -16.59 -10.76
C ALA A 66 -9.79 -17.45 -10.03
N ASN A 67 -9.73 -18.78 -10.20
CA ASN A 67 -10.66 -19.74 -9.62
C ASN A 67 -10.06 -20.58 -8.48
N ASP A 68 -8.84 -20.25 -8.05
CA ASP A 68 -8.18 -21.01 -7.00
C ASP A 68 -8.88 -20.85 -5.66
N ASN A 69 -8.81 -21.89 -4.84
CA ASN A 69 -9.22 -21.79 -3.45
C ASN A 69 -8.12 -21.09 -2.64
N ILE A 70 -8.14 -19.75 -2.68
CA ILE A 70 -7.13 -18.89 -2.05
C ILE A 70 -7.01 -19.10 -0.52
N LYS A 71 -8.01 -19.71 0.13
CA LYS A 71 -7.94 -20.06 1.57
C LYS A 71 -6.90 -21.14 1.87
N LYS A 72 -6.43 -21.87 0.84
CA LYS A 72 -5.33 -22.84 0.95
C LYS A 72 -3.96 -22.21 0.74
N TRP A 73 -3.90 -20.93 0.38
CA TRP A 73 -2.65 -20.26 0.11
C TRP A 73 -2.03 -19.74 1.41
N LEU A 74 -0.70 -19.78 1.47
CA LEU A 74 0.09 -19.10 2.48
C LEU A 74 0.77 -17.91 1.82
N PHE A 75 0.48 -16.72 2.33
CA PHE A 75 1.10 -15.48 1.89
C PHE A 75 2.29 -15.16 2.79
N CYS A 76 3.45 -14.90 2.17
CA CYS A 76 4.68 -14.53 2.86
C CYS A 76 5.31 -13.34 2.14
N ASP A 77 5.92 -12.45 2.91
CA ASP A 77 6.69 -11.29 2.48
C ASP A 77 7.38 -10.70 3.71
N GLU A 78 8.32 -9.77 3.55
CA GLU A 78 8.84 -9.00 4.68
C GLU A 78 8.51 -7.52 4.62
N LYS A 79 8.48 -6.94 5.81
CA LYS A 79 8.34 -5.51 5.97
C LYS A 79 9.39 -4.93 6.88
N ILE A 80 9.94 -3.80 6.45
CA ILE A 80 10.70 -2.92 7.31
C ILE A 80 9.73 -1.90 7.91
N PHE A 81 9.71 -1.81 9.24
CA PHE A 81 9.02 -0.78 9.98
C PHE A 81 10.02 0.32 10.35
N THR A 82 9.68 1.57 10.03
CA THR A 82 10.47 2.74 10.43
C THR A 82 9.60 3.73 11.19
N MET A 83 10.18 4.46 12.14
CA MET A 83 9.44 5.46 12.94
C MET A 83 8.98 6.68 12.12
N ASN A 84 9.54 6.89 10.92
CA ASN A 84 9.32 8.07 10.07
C ASN A 84 8.90 7.71 8.63
N ASP A 85 8.06 6.69 8.45
CA ASP A 85 7.53 6.31 7.12
C ASP A 85 6.47 7.33 6.64
N VAL A 86 6.91 8.54 6.29
CA VAL A 86 6.03 9.63 5.88
C VAL A 86 6.03 9.74 4.37
N GLY A 87 5.10 9.03 3.72
CA GLY A 87 4.80 9.25 2.31
C GLY A 87 4.20 10.65 2.07
N THR A 88 4.27 11.14 0.84
CA THR A 88 3.67 12.43 0.46
C THR A 88 2.19 12.48 0.82
N ILE A 89 1.76 13.52 1.53
CA ILE A 89 0.35 13.72 1.89
C ILE A 89 -0.40 14.35 0.70
N ALA A 90 -1.50 13.73 0.30
CA ALA A 90 -2.46 14.23 -0.66
C ALA A 90 -3.82 14.48 0.02
N TRP A 91 -4.53 15.53 -0.41
CA TRP A 91 -5.86 15.88 0.09
C TRP A 91 -6.93 15.39 -0.89
N CYS A 92 -7.74 14.43 -0.47
CA CYS A 92 -8.90 13.91 -1.22
C CYS A 92 -10.13 13.76 -0.32
N LYS A 93 -11.31 13.57 -0.91
CA LYS A 93 -12.53 13.33 -0.11
C LYS A 93 -12.59 11.86 0.35
N PRO A 94 -13.22 11.58 1.51
CA PRO A 94 -13.52 10.21 1.91
C PRO A 94 -14.32 9.47 0.81
N GLY A 95 -13.93 8.24 0.49
CA GLY A 95 -14.57 7.41 -0.53
C GLY A 95 -14.09 7.64 -1.96
N GLU A 96 -13.39 8.75 -2.25
CA GLU A 96 -12.73 8.93 -3.55
C GLU A 96 -11.41 8.13 -3.58
N PRO A 97 -11.00 7.59 -4.75
CA PRO A 97 -9.74 6.89 -4.88
C PRO A 97 -8.59 7.83 -4.50
N ARG A 98 -7.67 7.32 -3.67
CA ARG A 98 -6.48 8.08 -3.27
C ARG A 98 -5.66 8.42 -4.52
N PRO A 99 -5.12 9.65 -4.62
CA PRO A 99 -4.20 9.99 -5.69
C PRO A 99 -3.03 9.01 -5.73
N THR A 100 -2.68 8.56 -6.93
CA THR A 100 -1.56 7.65 -7.17
C THR A 100 -0.45 8.41 -7.88
N HIS A 101 0.77 8.30 -7.37
CA HIS A 101 1.97 8.77 -8.04
C HIS A 101 2.59 7.58 -8.79
N VAL A 102 2.57 7.64 -10.11
CA VAL A 102 3.25 6.63 -10.94
C VAL A 102 4.71 7.02 -11.06
N VAL A 103 5.61 6.09 -10.75
CA VAL A 103 7.06 6.28 -10.86
C VAL A 103 7.66 5.20 -11.74
N ASP A 104 8.69 5.57 -12.52
CA ASP A 104 9.41 4.62 -13.36
C ASP A 104 10.35 3.73 -12.53
N ASN A 105 10.97 4.32 -11.50
CA ASN A 105 11.91 3.66 -10.60
C ASN A 105 11.48 3.82 -9.14
N ILE A 106 10.85 2.78 -8.58
CA ILE A 106 10.87 2.58 -7.13
C ILE A 106 12.27 2.04 -6.81
N LYS A 107 12.97 2.57 -5.80
CA LYS A 107 14.22 1.96 -5.30
C LYS A 107 13.95 0.48 -5.08
N ALA A 108 14.43 -0.36 -5.98
CA ALA A 108 14.25 -1.79 -5.88
C ALA A 108 15.18 -2.27 -4.78
N HIS A 109 14.62 -2.50 -3.59
CA HIS A 109 15.25 -3.39 -2.64
C HIS A 109 15.04 -4.80 -3.20
N ALA A 110 16.01 -5.30 -3.97
CA ALA A 110 16.06 -6.72 -4.28
C ALA A 110 16.49 -7.44 -3.00
N GLN A 111 15.54 -7.75 -2.12
CA GLN A 111 15.75 -8.82 -1.15
C GLN A 111 15.80 -10.10 -1.98
N LEU A 112 17.00 -10.68 -2.05
CA LEU A 112 17.24 -11.92 -2.77
C LEU A 112 16.55 -13.05 -1.99
N TRP A 113 15.23 -13.20 -2.12
CA TRP A 113 14.56 -14.46 -1.85
C TRP A 113 14.88 -15.41 -2.99
N GLY A 114 16.17 -15.69 -3.17
CA GLY A 114 16.55 -16.97 -3.72
C GLY A 114 16.16 -17.96 -2.64
N VAL A 115 14.94 -18.49 -2.71
CA VAL A 115 14.62 -19.74 -2.03
C VAL A 115 15.62 -20.74 -2.61
N ILE A 116 16.74 -20.92 -1.89
CA ILE A 116 17.89 -21.68 -2.40
C ILE A 116 17.35 -23.08 -2.72
N GLY A 117 17.84 -23.71 -3.80
CA GLY A 117 17.33 -25.00 -4.30
C GLY A 117 16.94 -26.06 -3.23
N PRO A 118 17.67 -26.20 -2.10
CA PRO A 118 17.27 -27.07 -1.00
C PRO A 118 15.91 -26.73 -0.37
N ILE A 119 15.54 -25.46 -0.23
CA ILE A 119 14.27 -25.04 0.35
C ILE A 119 13.11 -25.32 -0.62
N LEU A 120 13.30 -25.05 -1.92
CA LEU A 120 12.30 -25.45 -2.95
C LEU A 120 12.10 -26.96 -2.98
N THR A 121 13.21 -27.71 -2.85
CA THR A 121 13.18 -29.17 -2.74
C THR A 121 12.43 -29.62 -1.48
N TRP A 122 12.65 -28.93 -0.35
CA TRP A 122 11.94 -29.22 0.89
C TRP A 122 10.43 -28.97 0.75
N PHE A 123 10.00 -27.83 0.19
CA PHE A 123 8.58 -27.57 -0.04
C PHE A 123 7.95 -28.65 -0.90
N LYS A 124 8.60 -29.00 -2.02
CA LYS A 124 8.14 -30.08 -2.91
C LYS A 124 8.02 -31.42 -2.19
N ASN A 125 9.02 -31.80 -1.38
CA ASN A 125 9.03 -33.06 -0.63
C ASN A 125 7.95 -33.10 0.47
N ASN A 126 7.49 -31.94 0.93
CA ASN A 126 6.40 -31.81 1.91
C ASN A 126 5.03 -31.55 1.24
N GLY A 127 4.93 -31.68 -0.08
CA GLY A 127 3.67 -31.48 -0.81
C GLY A 127 3.19 -30.02 -0.86
N ILE A 128 4.11 -29.06 -0.65
CA ILE A 128 3.82 -27.63 -0.70
C ILE A 128 4.21 -27.11 -2.09
N GLN A 129 3.23 -26.57 -2.80
CA GLN A 129 3.45 -25.88 -4.06
C GLN A 129 3.84 -24.42 -3.80
N VAL A 130 4.97 -24.00 -4.35
CA VAL A 130 5.41 -22.59 -4.34
C VAL A 130 4.81 -21.90 -5.56
N LEU A 131 4.22 -20.72 -5.35
CA LEU A 131 3.67 -19.87 -6.40
C LEU A 131 4.57 -18.63 -6.54
N ASP A 132 5.12 -18.44 -7.73
CA ASP A 132 5.90 -17.24 -8.04
C ASP A 132 4.96 -16.10 -8.41
N ALA A 133 4.85 -15.12 -7.52
CA ALA A 133 4.05 -13.93 -7.78
C ALA A 133 4.68 -13.06 -8.89
N PRO A 134 3.88 -12.45 -9.77
CA PRO A 134 4.38 -11.56 -10.80
C PRO A 134 5.06 -10.34 -10.17
N ALA A 135 6.16 -9.88 -10.79
CA ALA A 135 6.90 -8.73 -10.31
C ALA A 135 6.00 -7.49 -10.16
N TYR A 136 6.24 -6.69 -9.12
CA TYR A 136 5.52 -5.43 -8.85
C TYR A 136 3.99 -5.57 -8.75
N SER A 137 3.49 -6.72 -8.28
CA SER A 137 2.06 -6.99 -8.10
C SER A 137 1.68 -7.24 -6.62
N PRO A 138 1.95 -6.29 -5.71
CA PRO A 138 1.68 -6.45 -4.27
C PRO A 138 0.19 -6.67 -3.94
N GLU A 139 -0.73 -6.23 -4.80
CA GLU A 139 -2.17 -6.41 -4.65
C GLU A 139 -2.62 -7.88 -4.71
N PHE A 140 -1.83 -8.76 -5.34
CA PHE A 140 -2.10 -10.20 -5.35
C PHE A 140 -1.63 -10.88 -4.06
N ASN A 141 -0.89 -10.18 -3.20
CA ASN A 141 -0.35 -10.71 -1.98
C ASN A 141 -1.16 -10.24 -0.76
N GLY A 142 -1.97 -11.12 -0.18
CA GLY A 142 -2.84 -10.82 0.96
C GLY A 142 -2.11 -10.22 2.18
N ILE A 143 -0.81 -10.51 2.35
CA ILE A 143 -0.02 -10.01 3.48
C ILE A 143 0.24 -8.49 3.40
N GLU A 144 0.20 -7.87 2.22
CA GLU A 144 0.40 -6.42 2.08
C GLU A 144 -0.72 -5.61 2.75
N TYR A 145 -1.94 -6.16 2.76
CA TYR A 145 -3.06 -5.58 3.50
C TYR A 145 -2.89 -5.76 5.01
N VAL A 146 -2.33 -6.90 5.45
CA VAL A 146 -1.94 -7.12 6.85
C VAL A 146 -0.88 -6.10 7.28
N TRP A 147 0.13 -5.83 6.45
CA TRP A 147 1.12 -4.79 6.71
C TRP A 147 0.49 -3.40 6.83
N SER A 148 -0.48 -3.05 5.98
CA SER A 148 -1.21 -1.79 6.11
C SER A 148 -1.97 -1.69 7.45
N TRP A 149 -2.57 -2.78 7.90
CA TRP A 149 -3.27 -2.83 9.20
C TRP A 149 -2.29 -2.66 10.36
N ILE A 150 -1.18 -3.42 10.35
CA ILE A 150 -0.15 -3.36 11.40
C ILE A 150 0.46 -1.96 11.46
N LYS A 151 0.85 -1.38 10.32
CA LYS A 151 1.38 -0.01 10.27
C LYS A 151 0.41 1.01 10.86
N SER A 152 -0.88 0.87 10.58
CA SER A 152 -1.90 1.79 11.11
C SER A 152 -2.02 1.70 12.63
N ASN A 153 -1.98 0.48 13.18
CA ASN A 153 -2.06 0.25 14.63
C ASN A 153 -0.77 0.65 15.36
N VAL A 154 0.40 0.37 14.77
CA VAL A 154 1.70 0.82 15.30
C VAL A 154 1.78 2.34 15.30
N ALA A 155 1.38 3.00 14.21
CA ALA A 155 1.39 4.46 14.12
C ALA A 155 0.45 5.12 15.14
N ALA A 156 -0.69 4.50 15.44
CA ALA A 156 -1.63 4.99 16.46
C ALA A 156 -1.01 5.04 17.86
N GLN A 157 -0.04 4.16 18.17
CA GLN A 157 0.67 4.13 19.44
C GLN A 157 1.81 5.16 19.53
N GLN A 158 2.21 5.77 18.41
CA GLN A 158 3.30 6.78 18.32
C GLN A 158 4.59 6.37 19.08
N PRO A 159 5.19 5.21 18.76
CA PRO A 159 6.40 4.77 19.43
C PRO A 159 7.56 5.75 19.19
N LYS A 160 8.30 6.08 20.26
CA LYS A 160 9.44 7.02 20.23
C LYS A 160 10.80 6.32 20.42
N THR A 161 10.79 5.03 20.72
CA THR A 161 12.00 4.22 20.92
C THR A 161 11.88 2.88 20.19
N ALA A 162 13.02 2.23 19.93
CA ALA A 162 13.04 0.91 19.29
C ALA A 162 12.27 -0.15 20.11
N ALA A 163 12.39 -0.11 21.44
CA ALA A 163 11.65 -1.02 22.33
C ALA A 163 10.13 -0.82 22.24
N GLN A 164 9.67 0.45 22.20
CA GLN A 164 8.25 0.76 22.01
C GLN A 164 7.76 0.35 20.62
N LEU A 165 8.59 0.51 19.59
CA LEU A 165 8.26 0.09 18.23
C LEU A 165 8.08 -1.42 18.15
N ASN A 166 9.01 -2.20 18.70
CA ASN A 166 8.91 -3.66 18.73
C ASN A 166 7.67 -4.11 19.49
N ALA A 167 7.42 -3.57 20.68
CA ALA A 167 6.22 -3.90 21.45
C ALA A 167 4.92 -3.54 20.70
N ALA A 168 4.89 -2.40 20.01
CA ALA A 168 3.73 -2.00 19.21
C ALA A 168 3.49 -2.95 18.03
N ILE A 169 4.57 -3.41 17.38
CA ILE A 169 4.49 -4.40 16.28
C ILE A 169 3.97 -5.73 16.83
N ASP A 170 4.54 -6.23 17.93
CA ASP A 170 4.14 -7.50 18.53
C ASP A 170 2.65 -7.47 18.94
N ASN A 171 2.21 -6.40 19.58
CA ASN A 171 0.81 -6.21 19.94
C ASN A 171 -0.09 -6.20 18.70
N ALA A 172 0.27 -5.42 17.67
CA ALA A 172 -0.50 -5.38 16.43
C ALA A 172 -0.57 -6.76 15.74
N CYS A 173 0.55 -7.49 15.67
CA CYS A 173 0.56 -8.84 15.09
C CYS A 173 -0.35 -9.81 15.86
N ASN A 174 -0.44 -9.70 17.18
CA ASN A 174 -1.29 -10.56 18.01
C ASN A 174 -2.76 -10.13 18.03
N ASP A 175 -3.03 -8.83 17.85
CA ASP A 175 -4.37 -8.25 17.98
C ASP A 175 -5.17 -8.29 16.67
N ILE A 176 -4.55 -8.57 15.52
CA ILE A 176 -5.25 -8.58 14.24
C ILE A 176 -6.34 -9.69 14.23
N PRO A 177 -7.63 -9.34 14.09
CA PRO A 177 -8.68 -10.35 14.16
C PRO A 177 -8.66 -11.28 12.95
N GLN A 178 -8.93 -12.57 13.16
CA GLN A 178 -8.97 -13.57 12.09
C GLN A 178 -9.93 -13.19 10.95
N LYS A 179 -11.05 -12.54 11.27
CA LYS A 179 -12.02 -12.04 10.27
C LYS A 179 -11.41 -10.98 9.34
N VAL A 180 -10.52 -10.13 9.87
CA VAL A 180 -9.82 -9.11 9.09
C VAL A 180 -8.82 -9.78 8.13
N ILE A 181 -8.05 -10.77 8.61
CA ILE A 181 -7.16 -11.57 7.76
C ILE A 181 -7.93 -12.25 6.63
N GLN A 182 -9.06 -12.90 6.93
CA GLN A 182 -9.90 -13.54 5.92
C GLN A 182 -10.45 -12.55 4.89
N SER A 183 -10.81 -11.33 5.32
CA SER A 183 -11.23 -10.26 4.41
C SER A 183 -10.10 -9.85 3.48
N TYR A 184 -8.85 -9.77 3.96
CA TYR A 184 -7.68 -9.42 3.14
C TYR A 184 -7.32 -10.51 2.14
N ILE A 185 -7.35 -11.78 2.56
CA ILE A 185 -7.19 -12.92 1.66
C ILE A 185 -8.26 -12.90 0.57
N SER A 186 -9.51 -12.63 0.93
CA SER A 186 -10.61 -12.56 -0.05
C SER A 186 -10.43 -11.39 -1.02
N HIS A 187 -9.95 -10.24 -0.53
CA HIS A 187 -9.70 -9.07 -1.36
C HIS A 187 -8.58 -9.31 -2.38
N ALA A 188 -7.49 -9.98 -1.99
CA ALA A 188 -6.44 -10.37 -2.93
C ALA A 188 -6.98 -11.26 -4.07
N LEU A 189 -7.91 -12.18 -3.77
CA LEU A 189 -8.59 -12.96 -4.82
C LEU A 189 -9.43 -12.07 -5.73
N THR A 190 -10.14 -11.08 -5.19
CA THR A 190 -10.91 -10.13 -6.00
C THR A 190 -10.00 -9.37 -6.97
N GLU A 191 -8.84 -8.89 -6.53
CA GLU A 191 -7.87 -8.21 -7.41
C GLU A 191 -7.34 -9.13 -8.51
N ILE A 192 -7.05 -10.40 -8.19
CA ILE A 192 -6.67 -11.43 -9.16
C ILE A 192 -7.79 -11.63 -10.19
N GLN A 193 -9.04 -11.75 -9.74
CA GLN A 193 -10.20 -11.95 -10.60
C GLN A 193 -10.50 -10.73 -11.49
N GLU A 194 -10.41 -9.54 -10.94
CA GLU A 194 -10.56 -8.29 -11.70
C GLU A 194 -9.51 -8.23 -12.81
N ARG A 195 -8.23 -8.48 -12.48
CA ARG A 195 -7.15 -8.49 -13.48
C ARG A 195 -7.32 -9.56 -14.54
N ALA A 196 -7.89 -10.71 -14.21
CA ALA A 196 -8.14 -11.78 -15.18
C ALA A 196 -9.18 -11.40 -16.25
N ASN A 197 -10.04 -10.43 -15.96
CA ASN A 197 -11.15 -9.99 -16.81
C ASN A 197 -10.88 -8.67 -17.57
N GLU A 198 -9.71 -8.04 -17.37
CA GLU A 198 -9.25 -6.86 -18.11
C GLU A 198 -8.70 -7.20 -19.50
#